data_AF-A0A9D1BZJ9-F1
#
_entry.id   AF-A0A9D1BZJ9-F1
#
_cell.length_a   1.000
_cell.length_b   1.000
_cell.length_c   1.000
_cell.angle_alpha   90.00
_cell.angle_beta   90.00
_cell.angle_gamma   90.00
#
_symmetry.space_group_name_H-M   'P 1'
#
loop_
_entity.id
_entity.type
_entity.pdbx_description
1 polymer ?
#
loop_
_entity_poly.entity_id
_entity_poly.type
_entity_poly.pdbx_seq_one_letter_code
_entity_poly.pdbx_strand_id
1 'polypeptide(L)'
;MGEKEPSGDEIRATISGDVSGQVAVGKGIIQTQVTAEARPEVTEEDLAALRQMLAELKEKVAAEAPPEKKEAALERVQELEEAVTAEKPDLTTMEYVKQWFVKNLPGLAGAVTGVVVNPIVGKLVEAAGDALAAEFRRRFGGG
;
A
#
# COMPACT_ATOMS: atom_id res chain seq x y z
N MET A 1 -55.17 -31.76 -33.52
CA MET A 1 -53.73 -31.96 -33.28
C MET A 1 -52.98 -30.94 -34.10
N GLY A 2 -52.10 -30.19 -33.44
CA GLY A 2 -51.35 -29.08 -34.02
C GLY A 2 -50.53 -28.45 -32.91
N GLU A 3 -49.52 -29.19 -32.45
CA GLU A 3 -48.54 -28.74 -31.47
C GLU A 3 -47.86 -27.48 -32.02
N LYS A 4 -47.96 -26.35 -31.28
CA LYS A 4 -47.12 -25.18 -31.52
C LYS A 4 -45.90 -25.30 -30.63
N GLU A 5 -44.76 -25.35 -31.30
CA GLU A 5 -43.39 -25.46 -30.82
C GLU A 5 -43.10 -24.52 -29.63
N PRO A 6 -42.19 -24.90 -28.71
CA PRO A 6 -41.78 -24.02 -27.62
C PRO A 6 -41.22 -22.73 -28.22
N SER A 7 -41.85 -21.60 -27.89
CA SER A 7 -41.42 -20.26 -28.28
C SER A 7 -40.01 -20.03 -27.73
N GLY A 8 -38.99 -20.39 -28.51
CA GLY A 8 -37.60 -20.13 -28.19
C GLY A 8 -37.37 -18.63 -28.17
N ASP A 9 -36.92 -18.10 -27.04
CA ASP A 9 -36.60 -16.69 -26.92
C ASP A 9 -35.48 -16.32 -27.90
N GLU A 10 -35.82 -15.59 -28.96
CA GLU A 10 -34.84 -15.02 -29.87
C GLU A 10 -34.35 -13.68 -29.31
N ILE A 11 -33.05 -13.57 -29.02
CA ILE A 11 -32.42 -12.34 -28.53
C ILE A 11 -31.48 -11.83 -29.62
N ARG A 12 -31.90 -10.80 -30.34
CA ARG A 12 -31.06 -10.09 -31.33
C ARG A 12 -30.65 -8.74 -30.78
N ALA A 13 -29.35 -8.48 -30.70
CA ALA A 13 -28.83 -7.14 -30.42
C ALA A 13 -27.78 -6.76 -31.45
N THR A 14 -27.88 -5.52 -31.90
CA THR A 14 -26.91 -4.88 -32.78
C THR A 14 -26.22 -3.78 -31.98
N ILE A 15 -24.90 -3.87 -31.84
CA ILE A 15 -24.10 -2.84 -31.18
C ILE A 15 -23.30 -2.11 -32.26
N SER A 16 -23.38 -0.79 -32.29
CA SER A 16 -22.73 0.04 -33.32
C SER A 16 -22.25 1.35 -32.70
N GLY A 17 -21.12 1.87 -33.19
CA GLY A 17 -20.43 3.04 -32.63
C GLY A 17 -19.17 2.67 -31.85
N ASP A 18 -18.53 3.67 -31.25
CA ASP A 18 -17.37 3.47 -30.38
C ASP A 18 -17.86 2.98 -29.01
N VAL A 19 -17.52 1.74 -28.67
CA VAL A 19 -17.94 1.11 -27.41
C VAL A 19 -16.73 1.05 -26.49
N SER A 20 -16.78 1.80 -25.39
CA SER A 20 -15.82 1.66 -24.29
C SER A 20 -16.51 0.97 -23.11
N GLY A 21 -15.92 -0.15 -22.65
CA GLY A 21 -16.46 -0.95 -21.55
C GLY A 21 -16.99 -2.34 -21.97
N GLN A 22 -17.74 -2.97 -21.07
CA GLN A 22 -18.24 -4.34 -21.24
C GLN A 22 -19.71 -4.33 -21.68
N VAL A 23 -20.06 -5.15 -22.68
CA VAL A 23 -21.44 -5.30 -23.18
C VAL A 23 -21.86 -6.77 -23.11
N ALA A 24 -23.00 -7.05 -22.47
CA ALA A 24 -23.58 -8.38 -22.37
C ALA A 24 -25.03 -8.38 -22.86
N VAL A 25 -25.40 -9.34 -23.73
CA VAL A 25 -26.75 -9.49 -24.30
C VAL A 25 -27.17 -10.97 -24.25
N GLY A 26 -28.32 -11.27 -23.62
CA GLY A 26 -28.77 -12.64 -23.37
C GLY A 26 -29.77 -12.74 -22.22
N LYS A 27 -30.29 -13.95 -21.97
CA LYS A 27 -31.14 -14.28 -20.79
C LYS A 27 -30.28 -14.85 -19.68
N GLY A 28 -30.56 -14.46 -18.43
CA GLY A 28 -29.82 -14.94 -17.26
C GLY A 28 -28.42 -14.35 -17.09
N ILE A 29 -28.18 -13.14 -17.63
CA ILE A 29 -26.89 -12.47 -17.46
C ILE A 29 -26.73 -12.04 -16.00
N ILE A 30 -25.69 -12.57 -15.36
CA ILE A 30 -25.14 -12.05 -14.12
C ILE A 30 -23.77 -11.49 -14.47
N GLN A 31 -23.67 -10.15 -14.52
CA GLN A 31 -22.41 -9.47 -14.77
C GLN A 31 -21.87 -8.95 -13.44
N THR A 32 -20.77 -9.52 -12.97
CA THR A 32 -20.06 -9.04 -11.78
C THR A 32 -18.86 -8.22 -12.24
N GLN A 33 -18.91 -6.91 -12.01
CA GLN A 33 -17.79 -6.03 -12.29
C GLN A 33 -16.96 -5.88 -11.01
N VAL A 34 -15.74 -6.42 -11.03
CA VAL A 34 -14.73 -6.04 -10.04
C VAL A 34 -14.08 -4.77 -10.58
N THR A 35 -14.69 -3.61 -10.32
CA THR A 35 -13.99 -2.34 -10.44
C THR A 35 -12.79 -2.38 -9.51
N ALA A 36 -11.63 -1.90 -9.98
CA ALA A 36 -10.40 -1.81 -9.18
C ALA A 36 -10.75 -1.42 -7.74
N GLU A 37 -10.27 -2.22 -6.79
CA GLU A 37 -10.56 -2.06 -5.36
C GLU A 37 -10.41 -0.58 -4.99
N ALA A 38 -11.37 -0.05 -4.21
CA ALA A 38 -11.28 1.30 -3.69
C ALA A 38 -9.88 1.46 -3.10
N ARG A 39 -9.14 2.49 -3.54
CA ARG A 39 -7.78 2.72 -3.03
C ARG A 39 -7.86 2.71 -1.51
N PRO A 40 -6.96 2.01 -0.81
CA PRO A 40 -6.99 2.01 0.63
C PRO A 40 -6.90 3.45 1.11
N GLU A 41 -8.00 3.93 1.70
CA GLU A 41 -8.06 5.27 2.24
C GLU A 41 -7.25 5.27 3.54
N VAL A 42 -6.28 6.18 3.63
CA VAL A 42 -5.50 6.36 4.85
C VAL A 42 -6.39 7.10 5.83
N THR A 43 -6.81 6.39 6.89
CA THR A 43 -7.67 6.97 7.92
C THR A 43 -6.86 7.76 8.95
N GLU A 44 -7.52 8.64 9.72
CA GLU A 44 -6.87 9.28 10.88
C GLU A 44 -6.40 8.27 11.92
N GLU A 45 -7.10 7.14 12.05
CA GLU A 45 -6.71 6.01 12.92
C GLU A 45 -5.42 5.36 12.43
N ASP A 46 -5.25 5.15 11.12
CA ASP A 46 -4.00 4.64 10.52
C ASP A 46 -2.83 5.60 10.82
N LEU A 47 -3.03 6.91 10.69
CA LEU A 47 -2.00 7.91 11.02
C LEU A 47 -1.65 7.94 12.50
N ALA A 48 -2.64 7.81 13.38
CA ALA A 48 -2.42 7.74 14.82
C ALA A 48 -1.62 6.47 15.20
N ALA A 49 -1.97 5.32 14.62
CA ALA A 49 -1.24 4.08 14.80
C ALA A 49 0.20 4.17 14.29
N LEU A 50 0.42 4.80 13.13
CA LEU A 50 1.77 5.04 12.61
C LEU A 50 2.62 5.91 13.55
N ARG A 51 2.05 7.02 14.04
CA ARG A 51 2.74 7.90 15.00
C ARG A 51 3.09 7.16 16.29
N GLN A 52 2.20 6.29 16.78
CA GLN A 52 2.47 5.46 17.95
C GLN A 52 3.64 4.50 17.70
N MET A 53 3.66 3.79 16.56
CA MET A 53 4.77 2.90 16.22
C MET A 53 6.12 3.62 16.11
N LEU A 54 6.12 4.85 15.58
CA LEU A 54 7.32 5.69 15.50
C LEU A 54 7.78 6.15 16.89
N ALA A 55 6.85 6.51 17.77
CA ALA A 55 7.15 6.85 19.16
C ALA A 55 7.76 5.64 19.90
N GLU A 56 7.17 4.45 19.77
CA GLU A 56 7.72 3.21 20.36
C GLU A 56 9.11 2.90 19.81
N LEU A 57 9.34 3.09 18.51
CA LEU A 57 10.67 2.93 17.90
C LEU A 57 11.68 3.92 18.50
N LYS A 58 11.28 5.17 18.71
CA LYS A 58 12.12 6.22 19.30
C LYS A 58 12.50 5.88 20.75
N GLU A 59 11.55 5.42 21.55
CA GLU A 59 11.80 4.97 22.92
C GLU A 59 12.76 3.77 22.95
N LYS A 60 12.54 2.80 22.06
CA LYS A 60 13.40 1.63 21.92
C LYS A 60 14.82 2.00 21.55
N VAL A 61 14.99 2.90 20.59
CA VAL A 61 16.29 3.44 20.18
C VAL A 61 16.94 4.20 21.33
N ALA A 62 16.19 5.01 22.08
CA ALA A 62 16.73 5.72 23.24
C ALA A 62 17.20 4.77 24.36
N ALA A 63 16.55 3.62 24.53
CA ALA A 63 16.88 2.62 25.55
C ALA A 63 18.06 1.72 25.15
N GLU A 64 18.10 1.27 23.89
CA GLU A 64 19.01 0.22 23.44
C GLU A 64 20.21 0.73 22.63
N ALA A 65 20.17 1.95 22.10
CA ALA A 65 21.29 2.49 21.34
C ALA A 65 22.49 2.81 22.27
N PRO A 66 23.72 2.43 21.87
CA PRO A 66 24.94 2.85 22.56
C PRO A 66 25.00 4.38 22.67
N PRO A 67 25.52 4.95 23.77
CA PRO A 67 25.52 6.39 24.00
C PRO A 67 26.21 7.18 22.88
N GLU A 68 27.25 6.60 22.26
CA GLU A 68 28.01 7.19 21.15
C GLU A 68 27.20 7.34 19.85
N LYS A 69 26.18 6.50 19.66
CA LYS A 69 25.34 6.44 18.45
C LYS A 69 23.90 6.86 18.71
N LYS A 70 23.52 7.09 19.97
CA LYS A 70 22.14 7.36 20.38
C LYS A 70 21.56 8.59 19.71
N GLU A 71 22.30 9.70 19.70
CA GLU A 71 21.85 10.94 19.05
C GLU A 71 21.65 10.73 17.55
N ALA A 72 22.65 10.17 16.87
CA ALA A 72 22.56 9.85 15.44
C ALA A 72 21.41 8.88 15.13
N ALA A 73 21.15 7.89 15.99
CA ALA A 73 20.05 6.95 15.81
C ALA A 73 18.69 7.62 15.97
N LEU A 74 18.53 8.52 16.94
CA LEU A 74 17.30 9.30 17.12
C LEU A 74 17.05 10.24 15.95
N GLU A 75 18.11 10.86 15.41
CA GLU A 75 18.03 11.67 14.20
C GLU A 75 17.56 10.86 13.00
N ARG A 76 18.10 9.65 12.80
CA ARG A 76 17.67 8.76 11.71
C ARG A 76 16.21 8.30 11.87
N VAL A 77 15.72 8.10 13.11
CA VAL A 77 14.30 7.81 13.36
C VAL A 77 13.43 9.01 13.01
N GLN A 78 13.88 10.23 13.32
CA GLN A 78 13.17 11.45 12.94
C GLN A 78 13.08 11.60 11.41
N GLU A 79 14.18 11.38 10.69
CA GLU A 79 14.19 11.39 9.23
C GLU A 79 13.25 10.34 8.63
N LEU A 80 13.15 9.15 9.26
CA LEU A 80 12.20 8.13 8.84
C LEU A 80 10.76 8.57 9.03
N GLU A 81 10.44 9.19 10.18
CA GLU A 81 9.12 9.74 10.44
C GLU A 81 8.73 10.77 9.38
N GLU A 82 9.63 11.72 9.09
CA GLU A 82 9.40 12.75 8.06
C GLU A 82 9.25 12.13 6.66
N ALA A 83 10.09 11.16 6.31
CA ALA A 83 10.06 10.50 5.02
C ALA A 83 8.78 9.68 4.79
N VAL A 84 8.23 9.07 5.84
CA VAL A 84 6.99 8.29 5.75
C VAL A 84 5.74 9.18 5.77
N THR A 85 5.77 10.28 6.54
CA THR A 85 4.61 11.16 6.74
C THR A 85 4.50 12.31 5.74
N ALA A 86 5.51 12.49 4.88
CA ALA A 86 5.46 13.43 3.77
C ALA A 86 4.26 13.17 2.85
N GLU A 87 3.72 14.23 2.23
CA GLU A 87 2.62 14.12 1.24
C GLU A 87 2.92 13.09 0.15
N LYS A 88 4.19 12.96 -0.21
CA LYS A 88 4.72 11.86 -1.02
C LYS A 88 5.83 11.16 -0.24
N PRO A 89 5.64 9.90 0.18
CA PRO A 89 6.66 9.18 0.93
C PRO A 89 8.01 9.11 0.19
N ASP A 90 9.09 9.44 0.89
CA ASP A 90 10.45 9.40 0.35
C ASP A 90 11.08 8.02 0.56
N LEU A 91 10.89 7.17 -0.44
CA LEU A 91 11.42 5.81 -0.46
C LEU A 91 12.94 5.74 -0.39
N THR A 92 13.64 6.78 -0.84
CA THR A 92 15.11 6.81 -0.83
C THR A 92 15.63 7.06 0.57
N THR A 93 15.02 8.00 1.29
CA THR A 93 15.35 8.28 2.69
C THR A 93 14.97 7.11 3.59
N MET A 94 13.81 6.47 3.38
CA MET A 94 13.42 5.26 4.11
C MET A 94 14.45 4.12 3.95
N GLU A 95 14.94 3.89 2.73
CA GLU A 95 15.96 2.88 2.45
C GLU A 95 17.31 3.25 3.10
N TYR A 96 17.71 4.51 2.99
CA TYR A 96 18.93 5.02 3.61
C TYR A 96 18.93 4.80 5.12
N VAL A 97 17.85 5.17 5.82
CA VAL A 97 17.72 4.98 7.27
C VAL A 97 17.79 3.50 7.61
N LYS A 98 17.03 2.64 6.92
CA LYS A 98 17.09 1.18 7.12
C LYS A 98 18.53 0.66 7.00
N GLN A 99 19.25 1.04 5.94
CA GLN A 99 20.63 0.62 5.70
C GLN A 99 21.58 1.16 6.78
N TRP A 100 21.36 2.38 7.27
CA TRP A 100 22.14 2.94 8.35
C TRP A 100 22.01 2.10 9.63
N PHE A 101 20.79 1.69 9.99
CA PHE A 101 20.55 0.83 11.16
C PHE A 101 21.14 -0.57 10.99
N VAL A 102 21.01 -1.19 9.82
CA VAL A 102 21.65 -2.49 9.52
C VAL A 102 23.16 -2.42 9.75
N LYS A 103 23.81 -1.34 9.33
CA LYS A 103 25.26 -1.17 9.45
C LYS A 103 25.72 -0.77 10.84
N ASN A 104 24.98 0.12 11.51
CA ASN A 104 25.45 0.75 12.74
C ASN A 104 24.88 0.13 14.02
N LEU A 105 23.65 -0.37 13.96
CA LEU A 105 22.83 -0.86 15.08
C LEU A 105 22.00 -2.08 14.64
N PRO A 106 22.62 -3.19 14.24
CA PRO A 106 21.92 -4.35 13.67
C PRO A 106 20.84 -4.93 14.60
N GLY A 107 21.00 -4.81 15.93
CA GLY A 107 19.97 -5.21 16.91
C GLY A 107 18.66 -4.43 16.80
N LEU A 108 18.69 -3.19 16.31
CA LEU A 108 17.52 -2.33 16.11
C LEU A 108 17.00 -2.34 14.66
N ALA A 109 17.79 -2.86 13.71
CA ALA A 109 17.44 -2.87 12.29
C ALA A 109 16.12 -3.62 11.98
N GLY A 110 15.82 -4.66 12.76
CA GLY A 110 14.54 -5.38 12.66
C GLY A 110 13.33 -4.50 13.01
N ALA A 111 13.45 -3.67 14.06
CA ALA A 111 12.37 -2.77 14.47
C ALA A 111 12.12 -1.68 13.40
N VAL A 112 13.20 -1.10 12.86
CA VAL A 112 13.11 -0.12 11.76
C VAL A 112 12.51 -0.75 10.51
N THR A 113 12.94 -1.95 10.15
CA THR A 113 12.39 -2.67 8.99
C THR A 113 10.90 -2.95 9.18
N GLY A 114 10.46 -3.34 10.37
CA GLY A 114 9.06 -3.58 10.70
C GLY A 114 8.17 -2.34 10.51
N VAL A 115 8.66 -1.15 10.84
CA VAL A 115 7.95 0.10 10.55
C VAL A 115 7.88 0.35 9.04
N VAL A 116 8.99 0.18 8.32
CA VAL A 116 9.07 0.45 6.87
C VAL A 116 8.15 -0.46 6.05
N VAL A 117 8.04 -1.75 6.40
CA VAL A 117 7.18 -2.71 5.68
C VAL A 117 5.76 -2.80 6.25
N ASN A 118 5.41 -1.91 7.18
CA ASN A 118 4.09 -1.93 7.81
C ASN A 118 2.97 -1.68 6.78
N PRO A 119 1.81 -2.36 6.88
CA PRO A 119 0.69 -2.14 5.98
C PRO A 119 0.24 -0.68 5.88
N ILE A 120 0.29 0.10 6.97
CA ILE A 120 -0.07 1.52 6.97
C ILE A 120 0.86 2.33 6.06
N VAL A 121 2.17 2.03 6.07
CA VAL A 121 3.14 2.64 5.16
C VAL A 121 2.84 2.23 3.72
N GLY A 122 2.48 0.97 3.48
CA GLY A 122 2.00 0.51 2.17
C GLY A 122 0.80 1.32 1.66
N LYS A 123 -0.22 1.51 2.51
CA LYS A 123 -1.40 2.33 2.19
C LYS A 123 -1.04 3.78 1.87
N LEU A 124 -0.16 4.40 2.67
CA LEU A 124 0.32 5.78 2.44
C LEU A 124 1.00 5.92 1.07
N VAL A 125 1.85 4.96 0.73
CA VAL A 125 2.53 4.95 -0.55
C VAL A 125 1.55 4.72 -1.71
N GLU A 126 0.59 3.82 -1.56
CA GLU A 126 -0.47 3.57 -2.55
C GLU A 126 -1.39 4.79 -2.76
N ALA A 127 -1.74 5.48 -1.67
CA ALA A 127 -2.49 6.73 -1.72
C ALA A 127 -1.71 7.83 -2.46
N ALA A 128 -0.39 7.88 -2.30
CA ALA A 128 0.50 8.81 -2.99
C ALA A 128 0.74 8.46 -4.48
N GLY A 129 0.45 7.22 -4.90
CA GLY A 129 0.30 6.84 -6.30
C GLY A 129 0.92 5.51 -6.71
N ASP A 130 0.34 4.88 -7.75
CA ASP A 130 0.68 3.52 -8.21
C ASP A 130 2.16 3.32 -8.56
N ALA A 131 2.78 4.33 -9.19
CA ALA A 131 4.21 4.27 -9.56
C ALA A 131 5.11 4.24 -8.32
N LEU A 132 4.73 4.97 -7.27
CA LEU A 132 5.45 4.97 -6.00
C LEU A 132 5.24 3.64 -5.27
N ALA A 133 4.02 3.10 -5.28
CA ALA A 133 3.72 1.79 -4.69
C ALA A 133 4.46 0.64 -5.37
N ALA A 134 4.57 0.68 -6.71
CA ALA A 134 5.36 -0.30 -7.45
C ALA A 134 6.85 -0.24 -7.05
N GLU A 135 7.41 0.96 -6.91
CA GLU A 135 8.80 1.14 -6.50
C GLU A 135 9.01 0.74 -5.02
N PHE A 136 8.06 1.03 -4.13
CA PHE A 136 8.09 0.57 -2.74
C PHE A 136 8.08 -0.95 -2.66
N ARG A 137 7.19 -1.63 -3.39
CA ARG A 137 7.17 -3.09 -3.45
C ARG A 137 8.48 -3.65 -4.00
N ARG A 138 9.06 -3.02 -5.02
CA ARG A 138 10.37 -3.43 -5.59
C ARG A 138 11.50 -3.29 -4.57
N ARG A 139 11.52 -2.23 -3.77
CA ARG A 139 12.61 -1.95 -2.79
C ARG A 139 12.44 -2.72 -1.47
N PHE A 140 11.20 -2.91 -1.03
CA PHE A 140 10.91 -3.36 0.34
C PHE A 140 10.05 -4.64 0.42
N GLY A 141 9.43 -5.09 -0.66
CA GLY A 141 8.51 -6.24 -0.68
C GLY A 141 9.16 -7.63 -0.77
N GLY A 142 10.49 -7.73 -0.76
CA GLY A 142 11.23 -8.99 -0.86
C GLY A 142 11.62 -9.59 0.49
N GLY A 143 10.69 -9.69 1.43
CA GLY A 143 10.88 -10.27 2.77
C GLY A 143 10.26 -11.64 2.91
#